data_AF-A0A957C3S4-F1
#
_entry.id   AF-A0A957C3S4-F1
#
_cell.length_a   1.000
_cell.length_b   1.000
_cell.length_c   1.000
_cell.angle_alpha   90.00
_cell.angle_beta   90.00
_cell.angle_gamma   90.00
#
_symmetry.space_group_name_H-M   'P 1'
#
loop_
_entity.id
_entity.type
_entity.pdbx_description
1 polymer ?
#
loop_
_entity_poly.entity_id
_entity_poly.type
_entity_poly.pdbx_seq_one_letter_code
_entity_poly.pdbx_strand_id
1 'polypeptide(L)' 'QHYMMLQRNLLYTAITRAKQMVVLVGTRKAVAIAVENNKVAERYSGLMVRLINGEGEIQRSLFDGDEIEF' A
#
# COMPACT_ATOMS: atom_id res chain seq x y z
N GLN A 1 -23.40 8.38 -12.88
CA GLN A 1 -22.45 9.35 -12.32
C GLN A 1 -22.08 8.85 -10.92
N HIS A 2 -20.79 8.93 -10.53
CA HIS A 2 -20.09 8.31 -9.37
C HIS A 2 -19.36 6.98 -9.64
N TYR A 3 -18.08 7.06 -10.01
CA TYR A 3 -17.15 5.92 -10.16
C TYR A 3 -16.05 5.88 -9.08
N MET A 4 -16.20 6.65 -7.99
CA MET A 4 -15.12 6.83 -7.00
C MET A 4 -14.64 5.50 -6.38
N MET A 5 -15.53 4.52 -6.23
CA MET A 5 -15.20 3.20 -5.68
C MET A 5 -14.83 2.14 -6.73
N LEU A 6 -14.87 2.46 -8.02
CA LEU A 6 -14.38 1.55 -9.06
C LEU A 6 -12.86 1.64 -9.13
N GLN A 7 -12.18 0.99 -8.19
CA GLN A 7 -10.73 0.95 -8.07
C GLN A 7 -10.23 -0.50 -7.97
N ARG A 8 -9.00 -0.74 -8.46
CA ARG A 8 -8.42 -2.10 -8.51
C ARG A 8 -8.24 -2.69 -7.11
N ASN A 9 -7.76 -1.90 -6.16
CA ASN A 9 -7.56 -2.30 -4.77
C ASN A 9 -8.86 -2.77 -4.11
N LEU A 10 -9.98 -2.08 -4.36
CA LEU A 10 -11.27 -2.44 -3.79
C LEU A 10 -11.83 -3.71 -4.44
N LEU A 11 -11.74 -3.83 -5.77
CA LEU A 11 -12.14 -5.04 -6.50
C LEU A 11 -11.33 -6.26 -6.07
N TYR A 12 -10.00 -6.13 -5.98
CA TYR A 12 -9.11 -7.19 -5.49
C TYR A 12 -9.50 -7.64 -4.09
N THR A 13 -9.80 -6.71 -3.19
CA THR A 13 -10.21 -7.02 -1.82
C THR A 13 -11.55 -7.75 -1.77
N ALA A 14 -12.51 -7.35 -2.61
CA ALA A 14 -13.80 -8.04 -2.68
C ALA A 14 -13.65 -9.49 -3.18
N ILE A 15 -12.79 -9.70 -4.19
CA ILE A 15 -12.52 -11.03 -4.75
C ILE A 15 -11.77 -11.92 -3.76
N THR A 16 -10.69 -11.41 -3.16
CA THR A 16 -9.81 -12.20 -2.28
C THR A 16 -10.38 -12.51 -0.90
N ARG A 17 -11.42 -11.79 -0.47
CA ARG A 17 -12.15 -12.12 0.78
C ARG A 17 -13.10 -13.30 0.67
N ALA A 18 -13.43 -13.76 -0.53
CA ALA A 18 -14.30 -14.93 -0.69
C ALA A 18 -13.52 -16.23 -0.47
N LYS A 19 -14.09 -17.15 0.31
CA LYS A 19 -13.43 -18.39 0.71
C LYS A 19 -13.63 -19.55 -0.27
N GLN A 20 -14.75 -19.55 -0.99
CA GLN A 20 -15.17 -20.68 -1.82
C GLN A 20 -15.76 -20.23 -3.17
N MET A 21 -16.52 -19.13 -3.20
CA MET A 21 -17.15 -18.63 -4.42
C MET A 21 -17.35 -17.11 -4.37
N VAL A 22 -17.20 -16.46 -5.53
CA VAL A 22 -17.54 -15.05 -5.76
C VAL A 22 -18.56 -14.97 -6.90
N VAL A 23 -19.59 -14.15 -6.71
CA VAL A 23 -20.50 -13.76 -7.80
C VAL A 23 -20.45 -12.23 -7.93
N LEU A 24 -20.04 -11.75 -9.10
CA LEU A 24 -20.01 -10.33 -9.42
C LEU A 24 -21.31 -9.93 -10.11
N VAL A 25 -22.05 -9.00 -9.51
CA VAL A 25 -23.29 -8.45 -10.08
C VAL A 25 -23.04 -7.02 -10.53
N GLY A 26 -23.22 -6.75 -11.82
CA GLY A 26 -23.01 -5.43 -12.39
C GLY A 26 -22.73 -5.47 -13.89
N THR A 27 -22.24 -4.35 -14.42
CA THR A 27 -21.89 -4.24 -15.84
C THR A 27 -20.43 -4.61 -16.10
N ARG A 28 -20.15 -5.23 -17.25
CA ARG A 28 -18.78 -5.49 -17.71
C ARG A 28 -17.94 -4.20 -17.73
N LYS A 29 -18.56 -3.08 -18.11
CA LYS A 29 -17.94 -1.75 -18.11
C LYS A 29 -17.47 -1.33 -16.72
N ALA A 30 -18.27 -1.55 -15.67
CA ALA A 30 -17.87 -1.20 -14.30
C ALA A 30 -16.66 -2.02 -13.83
N VAL A 31 -16.61 -3.31 -14.18
CA VAL A 31 -15.45 -4.16 -13.88
C VAL A 31 -14.21 -3.69 -14.64
N ALA A 32 -14.33 -3.37 -15.94
CA ALA A 32 -13.23 -2.84 -16.73
C ALA A 32 -12.67 -1.53 -16.13
N ILE A 33 -13.55 -0.58 -15.79
CA ILE A 33 -13.15 0.67 -15.14
C ILE A 33 -12.43 0.40 -13.81
N ALA A 34 -12.95 -0.51 -12.98
CA ALA A 34 -12.33 -0.84 -11.70
C ALA A 34 -10.96 -1.50 -11.86
N VAL A 35 -10.79 -2.38 -12.86
CA VAL A 35 -9.50 -3.00 -13.16
C VAL A 35 -8.51 -1.95 -13.70
N GLU A 36 -8.90 -1.12 -14.66
CA GLU A 36 -8.04 -0.09 -15.25
C GLU A 36 -7.65 1.00 -14.25
N ASN A 37 -8.51 1.30 -13.27
CA ASN A 37 -8.24 2.30 -12.25
C ASN A 37 -7.25 1.78 -11.19
N ASN A 38 -5.97 1.75 -11.58
CA ASN A 38 -4.82 1.54 -10.71
C ASN A 38 -4.24 2.87 -10.17
N LYS A 39 -5.06 3.91 -10.06
CA LYS A 39 -4.63 5.15 -9.40
C LYS A 39 -4.39 4.82 -7.93
N VAL A 40 -3.13 4.60 -7.58
CA VAL A 40 -2.68 4.58 -6.19
C VAL A 40 -3.09 5.93 -5.63
N ALA A 41 -3.98 5.93 -4.63
CA ALA A 41 -4.26 7.16 -3.90
C ALA A 41 -2.93 7.65 -3.32
N GLU A 42 -2.53 8.88 -3.64
CA GLU A 42 -1.34 9.46 -3.01
C GLU A 42 -1.56 9.46 -1.49
N ARG A 43 -0.82 8.59 -0.81
CA ARG A 43 -0.92 8.44 0.63
C ARG A 43 0.14 9.32 1.26
N TYR A 44 -0.25 10.51 1.68
CA TYR A 44 0.60 11.36 2.50
C TYR A 44 0.84 10.69 3.86
N SER A 45 1.97 10.01 3.99
CA SER A 45 2.38 9.26 5.18
C SER A 45 3.86 9.50 5.46
N GLY A 46 4.19 9.90 6.69
CA GLY A 46 5.58 10.09 7.13
C GLY A 46 6.35 8.79 7.39
N LEU A 47 5.73 7.62 7.19
CA LEU A 47 6.36 6.32 7.46
C LEU A 47 7.61 6.10 6.59
N MET A 48 7.53 6.45 5.31
CA MET A 48 8.67 6.32 4.39
C MET A 48 9.87 7.14 4.87
N VAL A 49 9.64 8.39 5.25
CA VAL A 49 10.67 9.29 5.78
C VAL A 49 11.28 8.74 7.08
N ARG A 50 10.45 8.19 7.98
CA ARG A 50 10.91 7.59 9.24
C ARG A 50 11.77 6.34 9.02
N LEU A 51 11.42 5.48 8.06
CA LEU A 51 12.20 4.29 7.75
C LEU A 51 13.58 4.67 7.17
N ILE A 52 13.61 5.62 6.22
CA ILE A 52 14.86 6.09 5.61
C ILE A 52 15.77 6.75 6.66
N ASN A 53 15.23 7.59 7.54
CA ASN A 53 16.02 8.27 8.56
C ASN A 53 16.44 7.34 9.71
N GLY A 54 15.60 6.36 10.08
CA GLY A 54 15.90 5.38 11.12
C GLY A 54 17.07 4.46 10.74
N GLU A 55 17.24 4.11 9.46
CA GLU A 55 18.40 3.34 8.99
C GLU A 55 19.73 4.09 9.20
N GLY A 56 19.73 5.42 9.02
CA GLY A 56 20.89 6.28 9.28
C GLY A 56 21.22 6.45 10.76
N GLU A 57 20.21 6.49 11.64
CA GLU A 57 20.41 6.53 13.09
C GLU A 57 20.89 5.20 13.66
N ILE A 58 20.44 4.06 13.13
CA ILE A 58 20.90 2.72 13.53
C ILE A 58 22.37 2.52 13.12
N GLN A 59 22.77 2.95 11.93
CA GLN A 59 24.18 2.89 11.53
C GLN A 59 25.04 3.82 12.39
N ARG A 60 24.59 5.05 12.66
CA ARG A 60 25.35 5.99 13.50
C ARG A 60 25.49 5.51 14.95
N SER A 61 24.49 4.84 15.53
CA SER A 61 24.60 4.27 16.88
C SER A 61 25.44 2.98 16.94
N LEU A 62 25.54 2.22 15.85
CA LEU A 62 26.42 1.05 15.74
C LEU A 62 27.91 1.42 15.60
N PHE A 63 28.22 2.63 15.12
CA PHE A 63 29.61 3.12 14.97
C PHE A 63 30.08 4.04 16.11
N ASP A 64 29.17 4.64 16.91
CA ASP A 64 29.51 5.48 18.07
C ASP A 64 29.80 4.69 19.36
N GLY A 65 29.68 3.36 19.34
CA GLY A 65 29.73 2.50 20.54
C GLY A 65 31.08 1.88 20.92
N ASP A 66 32.12 2.02 20.09
CA ASP A 66 33.44 1.35 20.28
C ASP A 66 34.61 2.33 20.48
N GLU A 67 34.36 3.50 21.07
CA GLU A 67 35.42 4.32 21.69
C GLU A 67 35.34 4.20 23.23
N ILE A 68 35.68 3.02 23.75
CA ILE A 68 36.32 2.95 25.07
C ILE A 68 37.82 2.87 24.81
N GLU A 69 38.45 4.05 24.83
CA GLU A 69 39.90 4.21 24.95
C GLU A 69 40.40 3.50 26.22
N PHE A 70 41.35 2.59 26.03
CA PHE A 70 42.36 2.04 26.96
C PHE A 70 41.93 1.46 28.33
#